data_AF-D9TNC8-F1
#
_entry.id   AF-D9TNC8-F1
#
_cell.length_a   1.000
_cell.length_b   1.000
_cell.length_c   1.000
_cell.angle_alpha   90.00
_cell.angle_beta   90.00
_cell.angle_gamma   90.00
#
_symmetry.space_group_name_H-M   'P 1'
#
loop_
_entity.id
_entity.type
_entity.pdbx_description
1 polymer ?
#
loop_
_entity_poly.entity_id
_entity_poly.type
_entity_poly.pdbx_seq_one_letter_code
_entity_poly.pdbx_strand_id
1 'polypeptide(L)'
;MESKKNQNQNEKIENMELIISKTLRAGVLISALIILIGLIIFFATNNSGYPANSYPTSIAAVLKGLLSLKPYSIIMTGLLVLILTPVFRVGVSIITFFQEKDYMYVYITSAVFIILILSFMLGKIG
;
A
#
# COMPACT_ATOMS: atom_id res chain seq x y z
N MET A 1 -7.46 -41.56 -11.09
CA MET A 1 -8.10 -40.48 -10.30
C MET A 1 -7.08 -39.50 -9.72
N GLU A 2 -5.85 -39.92 -9.40
CA GLU A 2 -4.77 -39.02 -8.94
C GLU A 2 -4.33 -37.95 -9.96
N SER A 3 -4.30 -38.26 -11.26
CA SER A 3 -3.86 -37.31 -12.29
C SER A 3 -4.76 -36.06 -12.39
N LYS A 4 -6.10 -36.21 -12.27
CA LYS A 4 -7.05 -35.09 -12.27
C LYS A 4 -6.96 -34.23 -11.00
N LYS A 5 -6.62 -34.83 -9.85
CA LYS A 5 -6.48 -34.11 -8.57
C LYS A 5 -5.23 -33.22 -8.59
N ASN A 6 -4.12 -33.71 -9.13
CA ASN A 6 -2.87 -32.96 -9.25
C ASN A 6 -2.98 -31.81 -10.27
N GLN A 7 -3.68 -32.02 -11.40
CA GLN A 7 -3.97 -30.94 -12.36
C GLN A 7 -4.80 -29.81 -11.73
N ASN A 8 -5.89 -30.14 -11.01
CA ASN A 8 -6.72 -29.14 -10.33
C ASN A 8 -5.99 -28.39 -9.19
N GLN A 9 -5.04 -29.02 -8.50
CA GLN A 9 -4.27 -28.37 -7.44
C GLN A 9 -3.23 -27.39 -8.01
N ASN A 10 -2.54 -27.77 -9.09
CA ASN A 10 -1.59 -26.89 -9.77
C ASN A 10 -2.27 -25.65 -10.35
N GLU A 11 -3.44 -25.81 -11.00
CA GLU A 11 -4.24 -24.68 -11.50
C GLU A 11 -4.66 -23.72 -10.37
N LYS A 12 -5.03 -24.24 -9.18
CA LYS A 12 -5.41 -23.39 -8.05
C LYS A 12 -4.23 -22.57 -7.49
N ILE A 13 -3.06 -23.18 -7.39
CA ILE A 13 -1.84 -22.51 -6.91
C ILE A 13 -1.44 -21.41 -7.90
N GLU A 14 -1.40 -21.73 -9.20
CA GLU A 14 -1.07 -20.77 -10.25
C GLU A 14 -2.04 -19.58 -10.26
N ASN A 15 -3.34 -19.83 -10.13
CA ASN A 15 -4.35 -18.77 -10.04
C ASN A 15 -4.17 -17.89 -8.79
N MET A 16 -3.85 -18.47 -7.62
CA MET A 16 -3.58 -17.71 -6.41
C MET A 16 -2.33 -16.82 -6.56
N GLU A 17 -1.24 -17.35 -7.10
CA GLU A 17 -0.01 -16.58 -7.35
C GLU A 17 -0.26 -15.42 -8.32
N LEU A 18 -1.08 -15.64 -9.36
CA LEU A 18 -1.51 -14.59 -10.28
C LEU A 18 -2.35 -13.52 -9.60
N ILE A 19 -3.29 -13.88 -8.73
CA ILE A 19 -4.12 -12.92 -8.00
C ILE A 19 -3.28 -12.08 -7.05
N ILE A 20 -2.37 -12.71 -6.28
CA ILE A 20 -1.46 -12.02 -5.38
C ILE A 20 -0.57 -11.04 -6.16
N SER A 21 0.02 -11.52 -7.26
CA SER A 21 0.88 -10.71 -8.11
C SER A 21 0.14 -9.53 -8.75
N LYS A 22 -1.09 -9.74 -9.25
CA LYS A 22 -1.91 -8.68 -9.85
C LYS A 22 -2.32 -7.64 -8.82
N THR A 23 -2.72 -8.06 -7.63
CA THR A 23 -3.15 -7.15 -6.54
C THR A 23 -1.98 -6.27 -6.10
N LEU A 24 -0.80 -6.86 -5.92
CA LEU A 24 0.41 -6.12 -5.56
C LEU A 24 0.79 -5.11 -6.66
N ARG A 25 0.83 -5.54 -7.92
CA ARG A 25 1.18 -4.68 -9.05
C ARG A 25 0.17 -3.56 -9.22
N ALA A 26 -1.13 -3.83 -9.09
CA ALA A 26 -2.17 -2.81 -9.19
C ALA A 26 -1.97 -1.70 -8.15
N GLY A 27 -1.75 -2.05 -6.88
CA GLY A 27 -1.51 -1.07 -5.82
C GLY A 27 -0.26 -0.19 -6.07
N VAL A 28 0.83 -0.81 -6.52
CA VAL A 28 2.06 -0.08 -6.88
C VAL A 28 1.86 0.81 -8.10
N LEU A 29 1.19 0.32 -9.15
CA LEU A 29 0.92 1.08 -10.38
C LEU A 29 0.00 2.28 -10.12
N ILE A 30 -1.06 2.10 -9.31
CA ILE A 30 -1.95 3.19 -8.91
C ILE A 30 -1.15 4.26 -8.15
N SER A 31 -0.34 3.85 -7.18
CA SER A 31 0.51 4.76 -6.42
C SER A 31 1.49 5.52 -7.32
N ALA A 32 2.15 4.81 -8.24
CA ALA A 32 3.07 5.39 -9.20
C ALA A 32 2.39 6.41 -10.12
N LEU A 33 1.18 6.12 -10.58
CA LEU A 33 0.40 7.04 -11.41
C LEU A 33 0.04 8.32 -10.65
N ILE A 34 -0.40 8.21 -9.39
CA ILE A 34 -0.71 9.37 -8.55
C ILE A 34 0.54 10.23 -8.34
N ILE A 35 1.68 9.61 -8.01
CA ILE A 35 2.97 10.31 -7.84
C ILE A 35 3.35 11.01 -9.15
N LEU A 36 3.24 10.32 -10.28
CA LEU A 36 3.58 10.87 -11.59
C LEU A 36 2.73 12.09 -11.94
N ILE A 37 1.41 12.03 -11.70
CA ILE A 37 0.51 13.17 -11.88
C ILE A 37 0.94 14.33 -10.99
N GLY A 38 1.22 14.07 -9.72
CA GLY A 38 1.68 15.10 -8.77
C GLY A 38 3.00 15.76 -9.22
N LEU A 39 3.94 14.97 -9.74
CA LEU A 39 5.20 15.46 -10.29
C LEU A 39 4.99 16.30 -11.55
N ILE A 40 4.14 15.87 -12.48
CA ILE A 40 3.83 16.64 -13.69
C ILE A 40 3.27 18.01 -13.33
N ILE A 41 2.31 18.07 -12.39
CA ILE A 41 1.70 19.34 -11.95
C ILE A 41 2.76 20.20 -11.22
N PHE A 42 3.62 19.59 -10.40
CA PHE A 42 4.71 20.30 -9.72
C PHE A 42 5.67 20.96 -10.72
N PHE A 43 6.15 20.22 -11.71
CA PHE A 43 7.04 20.76 -12.75
C PHE A 43 6.35 21.80 -13.64
N ALA A 44 5.07 21.62 -13.96
CA ALA A 44 4.31 22.58 -14.76
C ALA A 44 4.07 23.89 -14.01
N THR A 45 3.80 23.83 -12.71
CA THR A 45 3.45 25.01 -11.89
C THR A 45 4.69 25.69 -11.30
N ASN A 46 5.82 24.99 -11.21
CA ASN A 46 7.01 25.39 -10.44
C ASN A 46 6.69 25.84 -9.00
N ASN A 47 5.56 25.35 -8.46
CA ASN A 47 5.05 25.70 -7.15
C ASN A 47 4.58 24.41 -6.46
N SER A 48 4.95 24.22 -5.21
CA SER A 48 4.56 23.07 -4.39
C SER A 48 3.09 23.13 -3.95
N GLY A 49 2.43 24.29 -4.08
CA GLY A 49 1.12 24.59 -3.49
C GLY A 49 1.21 24.99 -2.01
N TYR A 50 2.41 25.12 -1.47
CA TYR A 50 2.68 25.46 -0.07
C TYR A 50 3.74 26.58 0.02
N PRO A 51 3.70 27.44 1.05
CA PRO A 51 4.77 28.39 1.34
C PRO A 51 6.15 27.71 1.36
N ALA A 52 7.20 28.48 1.04
CA ALA A 52 8.58 27.99 1.09
C ALA A 52 8.87 27.29 2.44
N ASN A 53 9.52 26.13 2.38
CA ASN A 53 9.80 25.23 3.52
C ASN A 53 8.59 24.64 4.26
N SER A 54 7.38 24.74 3.72
CA SER A 54 6.21 24.06 4.31
C SER A 54 5.71 22.93 3.41
N TYR A 55 5.36 21.81 4.05
CA TYR A 55 4.85 20.61 3.39
C TYR A 55 3.80 19.95 4.28
N PRO A 56 2.87 19.17 3.71
CA PRO A 56 1.82 18.52 4.48
C PRO A 56 2.41 17.39 5.34
N THR A 57 2.51 17.62 6.65
CA THR A 57 3.06 16.65 7.63
C THR A 57 2.00 15.77 8.28
N SER A 58 0.71 16.09 8.11
CA SER A 58 -0.40 15.31 8.67
C SER A 58 -1.27 14.72 7.57
N ILE A 59 -1.84 13.55 7.84
CA ILE A 59 -2.80 12.88 6.94
C ILE A 59 -3.95 13.81 6.57
N ALA A 60 -4.48 14.57 7.55
CA ALA A 60 -5.52 15.56 7.32
C ALA A 60 -5.07 16.70 6.39
N ALA A 61 -3.82 17.18 6.52
CA ALA A 61 -3.27 18.19 5.64
C ALA A 61 -3.02 17.66 4.22
N VAL A 62 -2.62 16.40 4.08
CA VAL A 62 -2.49 15.73 2.78
C VAL A 62 -3.85 15.63 2.09
N LEU A 63 -4.89 15.16 2.79
CA LEU A 63 -6.25 15.06 2.24
C LEU A 63 -6.84 16.42 1.86
N LYS A 64 -6.70 17.44 2.73
CA LYS A 64 -7.16 18.80 2.41
C LYS A 64 -6.40 19.38 1.22
N GLY A 65 -5.09 19.19 1.16
CA GLY A 65 -4.28 19.69 0.05
C GLY A 65 -4.52 18.92 -1.26
N LEU A 66 -4.91 17.65 -1.19
CA LEU A 66 -5.37 16.87 -2.35
C LEU A 66 -6.65 17.47 -2.95
N LEU A 67 -7.63 17.83 -2.10
CA LEU A 67 -8.86 18.51 -2.53
C LEU A 67 -8.57 19.90 -3.11
N SER A 68 -7.53 20.58 -2.64
CA SER A 68 -7.05 21.85 -3.21
C SER A 68 -6.08 21.66 -4.39
N LEU A 69 -5.90 20.43 -4.89
CA LEU A 69 -5.01 20.06 -6.00
C LEU A 69 -3.58 20.58 -5.86
N LYS A 70 -3.07 20.63 -4.62
CA LYS A 70 -1.70 21.04 -4.34
C LYS A 70 -0.72 19.94 -4.77
N PRO A 71 0.31 20.23 -5.58
CA PRO A 71 1.21 19.22 -6.12
C PRO A 71 1.86 18.34 -5.04
N TYR A 72 2.36 18.94 -3.96
CA TYR A 72 2.98 18.18 -2.86
C TYR A 72 1.99 17.23 -2.15
N SER A 73 0.72 17.62 -2.03
CA SER A 73 -0.30 16.76 -1.43
C SER A 73 -0.68 15.59 -2.33
N ILE A 74 -0.68 15.79 -3.65
CA ILE A 74 -0.91 14.72 -4.63
C ILE A 74 0.23 13.70 -4.54
N ILE A 75 1.48 14.16 -4.56
CA ILE A 75 2.67 13.29 -4.42
C ILE A 75 2.61 12.53 -3.09
N MET A 76 2.35 13.24 -1.98
CA MET A 76 2.28 12.60 -0.66
C MET A 76 1.13 11.60 -0.55
N THR A 77 0.00 11.85 -1.23
CA THR A 77 -1.09 10.88 -1.32
C THR A 77 -0.62 9.61 -2.02
N GLY A 78 0.06 9.73 -3.17
CA GLY A 78 0.59 8.57 -3.89
C GLY A 78 1.63 7.80 -3.08
N LEU A 79 2.49 8.49 -2.33
CA LEU A 79 3.42 7.87 -1.38
C LEU A 79 2.69 7.13 -0.25
N LEU A 80 1.64 7.73 0.32
CA LEU A 80 0.81 7.07 1.33
C LEU A 80 0.18 5.80 0.79
N VAL A 81 -0.36 5.80 -0.44
CA VAL A 81 -0.93 4.58 -1.06
C VAL A 81 0.17 3.54 -1.30
N LEU A 82 1.37 3.94 -1.73
CA LEU A 82 2.49 3.02 -1.98
C LEU A 82 2.91 2.28 -0.71
N ILE A 83 3.01 3.02 0.39
CA ILE A 83 3.38 2.52 1.70
C ILE A 83 2.24 1.72 2.34
N LEU A 84 0.98 2.10 2.10
CA LEU A 84 -0.19 1.41 2.66
C LEU A 84 -0.48 0.07 1.95
N THR A 85 -0.08 -0.07 0.67
CA THR A 85 -0.25 -1.29 -0.12
C THR A 85 0.31 -2.56 0.57
N PRO A 86 1.57 -2.58 1.06
CA PRO A 86 2.10 -3.73 1.81
C PRO A 86 1.38 -3.94 3.14
N VAL A 87 0.93 -2.88 3.82
CA VAL A 87 0.17 -2.99 5.09
C VAL A 87 -1.15 -3.71 4.86
N PHE A 88 -1.91 -3.29 3.86
CA PHE A 88 -3.19 -3.92 3.51
C PHE A 88 -3.00 -5.39 3.15
N ARG A 89 -1.94 -5.72 2.38
CA ARG A 89 -1.59 -7.10 2.07
C ARG A 89 -1.38 -7.93 3.33
N VAL A 90 -0.54 -7.46 4.27
CA VAL A 90 -0.24 -8.20 5.51
C VAL A 90 -1.52 -8.39 6.33
N GLY A 91 -2.39 -7.38 6.40
CA GLY A 91 -3.69 -7.48 7.06
C GLY A 91 -4.60 -8.55 6.45
N VAL A 92 -4.69 -8.62 5.12
CA VAL A 92 -5.46 -9.68 4.42
C VAL A 92 -4.87 -11.06 4.72
N SER A 93 -3.54 -11.20 4.74
CA SER A 93 -2.89 -12.47 5.08
C SER A 93 -3.23 -12.96 6.49
N ILE A 94 -3.31 -12.06 7.48
CA ILE A 94 -3.73 -12.41 8.85
C ILE A 94 -5.15 -13.00 8.84
N ILE A 95 -6.08 -12.38 8.10
CA ILE A 95 -7.46 -12.87 7.99
C ILE A 95 -7.49 -14.26 7.34
N THR A 96 -6.72 -14.47 6.27
CA THR A 96 -6.61 -15.77 5.60
C THR A 96 -6.09 -16.85 6.56
N PHE A 97 -4.98 -16.60 7.27
CA PHE A 97 -4.44 -17.58 8.23
C PHE A 97 -5.39 -17.86 9.39
N PHE A 98 -6.14 -16.85 9.83
CA PHE A 98 -7.15 -17.04 10.87
C PHE A 98 -8.29 -17.96 10.41
N GLN A 99 -8.75 -17.80 9.16
CA GLN A 99 -9.78 -18.67 8.57
C GLN A 99 -9.26 -20.10 8.32
N GLU A 100 -8.00 -20.24 7.94
CA GLU A 100 -7.33 -21.54 7.75
C GLU A 100 -7.02 -22.25 9.08
N LYS A 101 -7.28 -21.61 10.23
CA LYS A 101 -6.96 -22.09 11.60
C LYS A 101 -5.48 -22.31 11.82
N ASP A 102 -4.63 -21.64 11.05
CA ASP A 102 -3.18 -21.67 11.25
C ASP A 102 -2.76 -20.61 12.25
N TYR A 103 -3.00 -20.91 13.53
CA TYR A 103 -2.73 -19.98 14.62
C TYR A 103 -1.26 -19.58 14.73
N MET A 104 -0.32 -20.46 14.36
CA MET A 104 1.11 -20.14 14.37
C MET A 104 1.42 -18.99 13.40
N TYR A 105 0.90 -19.09 12.16
CA TYR A 105 1.10 -18.05 11.16
C TYR A 105 0.33 -16.77 11.47
N VAL A 106 -0.82 -16.85 12.15
CA VAL A 106 -1.55 -15.67 12.65
C VAL A 106 -0.66 -14.87 13.62
N TYR A 107 -0.02 -15.52 14.60
CA TYR A 107 0.81 -14.81 15.58
C TYR A 107 2.04 -14.16 14.94
N ILE A 108 2.74 -14.89 14.06
CA ILE A 108 3.93 -14.36 13.37
C ILE A 108 3.55 -13.15 12.50
N THR A 109 2.51 -13.29 11.67
CA THR A 109 2.08 -12.24 10.75
C THR A 109 1.53 -11.02 11.50
N SER A 110 0.83 -11.24 12.62
CA SER A 110 0.37 -10.17 13.49
C SER A 110 1.53 -9.42 14.15
N ALA A 111 2.58 -10.12 14.60
CA ALA A 111 3.78 -9.48 15.14
C ALA A 111 4.46 -8.60 14.09
N VAL A 112 4.63 -9.08 12.85
CA VAL A 112 5.16 -8.29 11.73
C VAL A 112 4.28 -7.07 11.46
N PHE A 113 2.96 -7.24 11.45
CA PHE A 113 2.02 -6.12 11.25
C PHE A 113 2.12 -5.05 12.34
N ILE A 114 2.26 -5.47 13.61
CA ILE A 114 2.48 -4.55 14.74
C ILE A 114 3.79 -3.80 14.55
N ILE A 115 4.89 -4.49 14.19
CA ILE A 115 6.18 -3.85 13.93
C ILE A 115 6.05 -2.81 12.80
N LEU A 116 5.35 -3.13 11.70
CA LEU A 116 5.11 -2.19 10.61
C LEU A 116 4.36 -0.94 11.09
N ILE A 117 3.30 -1.10 11.89
CA ILE A 117 2.54 0.04 12.44
C ILE A 117 3.43 0.87 13.37
N LEU A 118 4.19 0.23 14.26
CA LEU A 118 5.12 0.93 15.15
C LEU A 118 6.18 1.68 14.35
N SER A 119 6.75 1.10 13.29
CA SER A 119 7.69 1.79 12.41
C SER A 119 7.09 3.05 11.79
N PHE A 120 5.83 3.04 11.36
CA PHE A 120 5.17 4.25 10.86
C PHE A 120 4.89 5.27 11.97
N MET A 121 4.49 4.82 13.15
CA MET A 121 4.26 5.71 14.28
C MET A 121 5.55 6.38 14.74
N LEU A 122 6.66 5.64 14.85
CA LEU A 122 7.97 6.19 15.18
C LEU A 122 8.49 7.12 14.09
N GLY A 123 8.34 6.73 12.82
CA GLY A 123 8.71 7.58 11.68
C GLY A 123 7.92 8.90 11.60
N LYS A 124 6.75 8.99 12.25
CA LYS A 124 5.99 10.25 12.40
C LYS A 124 6.51 11.14 13.55
N ILE A 125 7.18 10.55 14.54
CA ILE A 125 7.65 11.24 15.76
C ILE A 125 9.09 11.75 15.59
N GLY A 126 9.83 11.25 14.59
CA GLY A 126 11.18 11.70 14.23
C GLY A 126 11.22 12.87 13.25
#